data_AF-A0A7X4A5K0-F1
#
_entry.id   AF-A0A7X4A5K0-F1
#
_cell.length_a   1.000
_cell.length_b   1.000
_cell.length_c   1.000
_cell.angle_alpha   90.00
_cell.angle_beta   90.00
_cell.angle_gamma   90.00
#
_symmetry.space_group_name_H-M   'P 1'
#
loop_
_entity.id
_entity.type
_entity.pdbx_description
1 polymer ?
#
loop_
_entity_poly.entity_id
_entity_poly.type
_entity_poly.pdbx_seq_one_letter_code
_entity_poly.pdbx_strand_id
1 'polypeptide(L)'
;LRAALDAGADIVITGRCVDSAVTLGACIHAFGWRPGEWDRLAAGSLAGHILECGPQATGGNHTDWEDIAGSIHNIGYPIGDIEPDGSFTLRKPAGTGGMVTVGTVAEQMVYEIGDPQAYLLPDVCCDFSGVAIEQLGEDRVRVTGATGRPAPPDYKVSATWADGFRAGGYFTFTGRNAGGKAQVFAEAAISRARAALRGRNLGDFTETSIEVIGAGSQYGAAAGSADAREVVLKLAARHPEAAGVGLLLREASGLGLATPAALSGFSGTRPRPSPVVRLFSFLMPKTEVALSVEVDGVPIPYAEPVTEGVPEEPVRPAPPGDPGADAEPAGLVAVRLEDLAWGRSGDKGDKANIGVVARRADYLPWIWRSLTEARIAETFAHFLDGAAATPVERFLMPGTNAVNFLLHDVLGGGGVASLRNDAQGKGYAQILLDTPIPVPAALAAQAAADAEARAA
;
A
#
# COMPACT_ATOMS: atom_id res chain seq x y z
N LEU A 1 -23.75 3.92 10.81
CA LEU A 1 -23.56 5.32 10.35
C LEU A 1 -24.88 5.96 9.95
N ARG A 2 -25.50 5.54 8.84
CA ARG A 2 -26.81 6.04 8.39
C ARG A 2 -27.85 6.16 9.51
N ALA A 3 -28.06 5.11 10.31
CA ALA A 3 -29.07 5.13 11.38
C ALA A 3 -28.87 6.26 12.41
N ALA A 4 -27.62 6.61 12.73
CA ALA A 4 -27.33 7.74 13.63
C ALA A 4 -27.61 9.08 12.96
N LEU A 5 -27.26 9.23 11.67
CA LEU A 5 -27.55 10.42 10.88
C LEU A 5 -29.06 10.63 10.70
N ASP A 6 -29.80 9.56 10.39
CA ASP A 6 -31.27 9.56 10.28
C ASP A 6 -31.93 9.97 11.61
N ALA A 7 -31.28 9.69 12.74
CA ALA A 7 -31.72 10.09 14.08
C ALA A 7 -31.28 11.51 14.48
N GLY A 8 -30.65 12.27 13.57
CA GLY A 8 -30.29 13.68 13.77
C GLY A 8 -28.89 13.92 14.35
N ALA A 9 -28.01 12.92 14.36
CA ALA A 9 -26.62 13.13 14.81
C ALA A 9 -25.82 13.97 13.81
N ASP A 10 -25.16 15.04 14.29
CA ASP A 10 -24.23 15.84 13.48
C ASP A 10 -22.84 15.18 13.34
N ILE A 11 -22.43 14.43 14.37
CA ILE A 11 -21.14 13.74 14.44
C ILE A 11 -21.41 12.30 14.87
N VAL A 12 -20.90 11.35 14.08
CA VAL A 12 -20.98 9.92 14.40
C VAL A 12 -19.58 9.40 14.72
N ILE A 13 -19.40 8.92 15.95
CA ILE A 13 -18.20 8.22 16.38
C ILE A 13 -18.49 6.73 16.28
N THR A 14 -17.59 5.97 15.66
CA THR A 14 -17.72 4.51 15.51
C THR A 14 -16.47 3.82 16.03
N GLY A 15 -16.59 2.51 16.30
CA GLY A 15 -15.46 1.65 16.64
C GLY A 15 -14.61 1.34 15.41
N ARG A 16 -14.17 0.08 15.27
CA ARG A 16 -13.50 -0.36 14.04
C ARG A 16 -14.54 -0.56 12.94
N CYS A 17 -14.59 0.37 11.99
CA CYS A 17 -15.36 0.24 10.76
C CYS A 17 -14.43 0.21 9.54
N VAL A 18 -14.98 -0.01 8.35
CA VAL A 18 -14.21 0.15 7.11
C VAL A 18 -14.10 1.64 6.80
N ASP A 19 -12.92 2.08 6.38
CA ASP A 19 -12.61 3.50 6.19
C ASP A 19 -13.57 4.15 5.17
N SER A 20 -13.85 3.49 4.04
CA SER A 20 -14.83 3.95 3.04
C SER A 20 -16.28 4.06 3.53
N ALA A 21 -16.62 3.39 4.65
CA ALA A 21 -17.99 3.39 5.18
C ALA A 21 -18.42 4.77 5.67
N VAL A 22 -17.49 5.63 6.08
CA VAL A 22 -17.80 7.00 6.53
C VAL A 22 -18.48 7.82 5.43
N THR A 23 -17.97 7.72 4.20
CA THR A 23 -18.54 8.38 3.02
C THR A 23 -19.78 7.65 2.53
N LEU A 24 -19.75 6.32 2.44
CA LEU A 24 -20.92 5.54 2.01
C LEU A 24 -22.13 5.79 2.92
N GLY A 25 -21.92 5.79 4.24
CA GLY A 25 -22.98 6.03 5.22
C GLY A 25 -23.63 7.41 5.06
N ALA A 26 -22.84 8.43 4.74
CA ALA A 26 -23.34 9.78 4.44
C ALA A 26 -24.13 9.81 3.12
N CYS A 27 -23.66 9.11 2.08
CA CYS A 27 -24.37 9.01 0.80
C CYS A 27 -25.72 8.30 0.94
N ILE A 28 -25.76 7.19 1.69
CA ILE A 28 -27.01 6.46 1.95
C ILE A 28 -28.01 7.36 2.67
N HIS A 29 -27.57 8.13 3.66
CA HIS A 29 -28.41 9.10 4.36
C HIS A 29 -28.92 10.20 3.43
N ALA A 30 -28.03 10.84 2.67
CA ALA A 30 -28.36 11.99 1.82
C ALA A 30 -29.27 11.63 0.63
N PHE A 31 -29.05 10.47 0.01
CA PHE A 31 -29.75 10.07 -1.22
C PHE A 31 -30.82 9.00 -0.99
N GLY A 32 -30.92 8.44 0.21
CA GLY A 32 -31.90 7.40 0.53
C GLY A 32 -31.66 6.09 -0.21
N TRP A 33 -30.41 5.79 -0.58
CA TRP A 33 -30.05 4.55 -1.27
C TRP A 33 -30.45 3.33 -0.45
N ARG A 34 -30.94 2.30 -1.14
CA ARG A 34 -31.48 1.09 -0.49
C ARG A 34 -30.48 -0.07 -0.53
N PRO A 35 -30.55 -1.00 0.44
CA PRO A 35 -29.92 -2.31 0.28
C PRO A 35 -30.35 -2.92 -1.05
N GLY A 36 -29.40 -3.45 -1.81
CA GLY A 36 -29.65 -3.98 -3.16
C GLY A 36 -29.43 -2.99 -4.31
N GLU A 37 -29.26 -1.69 -4.05
CA GLU A 37 -28.83 -0.74 -5.09
C GLU A 37 -27.30 -0.79 -5.25
N TRP A 38 -26.78 -1.98 -5.58
CA TRP A 38 -25.36 -2.32 -5.41
C TRP A 38 -24.41 -1.40 -6.16
N ASP A 39 -24.72 -0.98 -7.39
CA ASP A 39 -23.85 -0.07 -8.14
C ASP A 39 -23.69 1.28 -7.44
N ARG A 40 -24.76 1.80 -6.83
CA ARG A 40 -24.70 3.05 -6.05
C ARG A 40 -23.90 2.86 -4.76
N LEU A 41 -24.10 1.74 -4.07
CA LEU A 41 -23.32 1.40 -2.87
C LEU A 41 -21.83 1.23 -3.20
N ALA A 42 -21.50 0.60 -4.33
CA ALA A 42 -20.13 0.46 -4.81
C ALA A 42 -19.52 1.81 -5.19
N ALA A 43 -20.28 2.68 -5.85
CA ALA A 43 -19.82 4.01 -6.21
C ALA A 43 -19.58 4.91 -4.97
N GLY A 44 -20.47 4.89 -3.98
CA GLY A 44 -20.25 5.58 -2.71
C GLY A 44 -19.07 5.01 -1.92
N SER A 45 -18.84 3.70 -2.01
CA SER A 45 -17.67 3.03 -1.42
C SER A 45 -16.37 3.43 -2.12
N LEU A 46 -16.38 3.53 -3.45
CA LEU A 46 -15.25 4.03 -4.24
C LEU A 46 -14.94 5.49 -3.89
N ALA A 47 -15.96 6.34 -3.80
CA ALA A 47 -15.79 7.71 -3.34
C ALA A 47 -15.15 7.76 -1.95
N GLY A 48 -15.62 6.92 -1.01
CA GLY A 48 -15.00 6.78 0.31
C GLY A 48 -13.54 6.39 0.26
N HIS A 49 -13.22 5.36 -0.54
CA HIS A 49 -11.85 4.88 -0.73
C HIS A 49 -10.91 5.95 -1.28
N ILE A 50 -11.38 6.78 -2.22
CA ILE A 50 -10.53 7.84 -2.79
C ILE A 50 -10.38 9.05 -1.85
N LEU A 51 -11.38 9.32 -1.01
CA LEU A 51 -11.35 10.42 -0.04
C LEU A 51 -10.54 10.10 1.23
N GLU A 52 -10.14 8.85 1.44
CA GLU A 52 -9.41 8.43 2.64
C GLU A 52 -7.89 8.65 2.52
N CYS A 53 -7.13 8.25 3.56
CA CYS A 53 -5.67 8.35 3.62
C CYS A 53 -5.06 9.77 3.46
N GLY A 54 -5.86 10.81 3.71
CA GLY A 54 -5.40 12.20 3.77
C GLY A 54 -5.31 12.86 2.39
N PRO A 55 -4.20 13.51 2.03
CA PRO A 55 -4.10 14.29 0.79
C PRO A 55 -3.69 13.47 -0.45
N GLN A 56 -3.82 12.13 -0.46
CA GLN A 56 -3.24 11.32 -1.54
C GLN A 56 -3.89 11.59 -2.91
N ALA A 57 -5.22 11.64 -2.97
CA ALA A 57 -5.95 12.01 -4.19
C ALA A 57 -5.71 13.46 -4.65
N THR A 58 -5.09 14.29 -3.79
CA THR A 58 -4.74 15.70 -4.07
C THR A 58 -3.22 15.93 -4.18
N GLY A 59 -2.44 14.87 -4.45
CA GLY A 59 -1.01 14.96 -4.75
C GLY A 59 -0.06 14.50 -3.62
N GLY A 60 -0.59 14.10 -2.47
CA GLY A 60 0.23 13.53 -1.41
C GLY A 60 0.81 12.18 -1.83
N ASN A 61 2.13 12.01 -1.73
CA ASN A 61 2.85 10.77 -2.07
C ASN A 61 2.74 10.35 -3.56
N HIS A 62 2.44 11.31 -4.45
CA HIS A 62 2.27 11.08 -5.89
C HIS A 62 3.55 10.60 -6.57
N THR A 63 3.47 9.75 -7.62
CA THR A 63 4.64 9.38 -8.43
C THR A 63 5.34 10.62 -9.00
N ASP A 64 4.58 11.55 -9.61
CA ASP A 64 5.12 12.79 -10.16
C ASP A 64 5.21 13.86 -9.05
N TRP A 65 5.95 13.57 -7.98
CA TRP A 65 6.02 14.41 -6.78
C TRP A 65 6.66 15.78 -7.06
N GLU A 66 7.49 15.88 -8.09
CA GLU A 66 8.13 17.12 -8.56
C GLU A 66 7.10 18.21 -8.86
N ASP A 67 5.96 17.83 -9.45
CA ASP A 67 4.87 18.74 -9.81
C ASP A 67 4.25 19.44 -8.59
N ILE A 68 4.38 18.83 -7.41
CA ILE A 68 3.76 19.28 -6.16
C ILE A 68 4.81 19.76 -5.14
N ALA A 69 6.11 19.52 -5.38
CA ALA A 69 7.19 19.76 -4.44
C ALA A 69 7.19 21.18 -3.85
N GLY A 70 6.86 22.20 -4.67
CA GLY A 70 6.78 23.60 -4.24
C GLY A 70 5.65 23.90 -3.25
N SER A 71 4.67 23.02 -3.09
CA SER A 71 3.45 23.26 -2.30
C SER A 71 3.10 22.14 -1.29
N ILE A 72 3.98 21.13 -1.15
CA ILE A 72 3.76 19.94 -0.32
C ILE A 72 3.43 20.26 1.15
N HIS A 73 3.94 21.39 1.66
CA HIS A 73 3.75 21.83 3.05
C HIS A 73 2.30 22.28 3.37
N ASN A 74 1.45 22.47 2.35
CA ASN A 74 0.08 22.96 2.51
C ASN A 74 -0.90 22.27 1.52
N ILE A 75 -0.75 20.97 1.28
CA ILE A 75 -1.68 20.23 0.41
C ILE A 75 -3.07 20.20 1.04
N GLY A 76 -4.09 20.58 0.25
CA GLY A 76 -5.49 20.50 0.65
C GLY A 76 -6.02 19.07 0.61
N TYR A 77 -6.92 18.70 1.53
CA TYR A 77 -7.54 17.38 1.54
C TYR A 77 -8.58 17.27 0.41
N PRO A 78 -8.82 16.07 -0.14
CA PRO A 78 -9.78 15.91 -1.24
C PRO A 78 -11.21 16.23 -0.78
N ILE A 79 -11.98 16.81 -1.70
CA ILE A 79 -13.42 17.03 -1.55
C ILE A 79 -14.12 16.32 -2.71
N GLY A 80 -15.13 15.52 -2.41
CA GLY A 80 -15.98 14.85 -3.41
C GLY A 80 -17.37 15.47 -3.46
N ASP A 81 -17.75 15.99 -4.63
CA ASP A 81 -19.14 16.33 -4.95
C ASP A 81 -19.79 15.09 -5.57
N ILE A 82 -20.63 14.38 -4.80
CA ILE A 82 -21.24 13.09 -5.16
C ILE A 82 -22.68 13.31 -5.64
N GLU A 83 -23.06 12.67 -6.74
CA GLU A 83 -24.39 12.75 -7.34
C GLU A 83 -25.30 11.58 -6.90
N PRO A 84 -26.64 11.72 -7.00
CA PRO A 84 -27.58 10.65 -6.61
C PRO A 84 -27.43 9.33 -7.37
N ASP A 85 -26.82 9.35 -8.56
CA ASP A 85 -26.52 8.15 -9.36
C ASP A 85 -25.22 7.44 -8.93
N GLY A 86 -24.48 8.02 -7.98
CA GLY A 86 -23.22 7.49 -7.46
C GLY A 86 -21.98 8.04 -8.15
N SER A 87 -22.12 8.72 -9.29
CA SER A 87 -21.00 9.40 -9.94
C SER A 87 -20.51 10.58 -9.09
N PHE A 88 -19.22 10.93 -9.18
CA PHE A 88 -18.70 12.03 -8.36
C PHE A 88 -17.59 12.81 -9.05
N THR A 89 -17.33 14.02 -8.54
CA THR A 89 -16.23 14.88 -8.97
C THR A 89 -15.34 15.21 -7.77
N LEU A 90 -14.04 14.96 -7.91
CA LEU A 90 -13.04 15.33 -6.92
C LEU A 90 -12.47 16.71 -7.21
N ARG A 91 -12.21 17.44 -6.13
CA ARG A 91 -11.54 18.74 -6.11
C ARG A 91 -10.74 18.91 -4.82
N LYS A 92 -10.02 20.03 -4.70
CA LYS A 92 -9.38 20.46 -3.45
C LYS A 92 -9.87 21.83 -2.98
N PRO A 93 -9.69 22.19 -1.70
CA PRO A 93 -9.94 23.54 -1.21
C PRO A 93 -9.20 24.60 -2.05
N ALA A 94 -9.81 25.77 -2.21
CA ALA A 94 -9.16 26.90 -2.86
C ALA A 94 -8.01 27.44 -1.97
N GLY A 95 -6.91 27.89 -2.59
CA GLY A 95 -5.77 28.47 -1.88
C GLY A 95 -4.85 27.46 -1.17
N THR A 96 -5.06 26.17 -1.34
CA THR A 96 -4.14 25.12 -0.86
C THR A 96 -3.26 24.59 -1.99
N GLY A 97 -2.11 24.03 -1.62
CA GLY A 97 -1.21 23.29 -2.50
C GLY A 97 -1.79 21.95 -2.96
N GLY A 98 -0.94 21.16 -3.60
CA GLY A 98 -1.32 19.90 -4.24
C GLY A 98 -1.96 20.11 -5.61
N MET A 99 -2.52 19.03 -6.16
CA MET A 99 -3.27 19.05 -7.41
C MET A 99 -4.27 17.89 -7.48
N VAL A 100 -5.34 18.04 -8.25
CA VAL A 100 -6.28 16.94 -8.55
C VAL A 100 -6.25 16.64 -10.04
N THR A 101 -5.59 15.54 -10.38
CA THR A 101 -5.41 15.06 -11.75
C THR A 101 -5.89 13.62 -11.90
N VAL A 102 -6.05 13.15 -13.13
CA VAL A 102 -6.30 11.72 -13.40
C VAL A 102 -5.26 10.86 -12.71
N GLY A 103 -3.98 11.27 -12.73
CA GLY A 103 -2.88 10.55 -12.08
C GLY A 103 -3.07 10.44 -10.57
N THR A 104 -3.29 11.55 -9.85
CA THR A 104 -3.44 11.52 -8.38
C THR A 104 -4.65 10.71 -7.93
N VAL A 105 -5.75 10.79 -8.67
CA VAL A 105 -6.99 10.06 -8.37
C VAL A 105 -6.85 8.58 -8.69
N ALA A 106 -6.26 8.22 -9.83
CA ALA A 106 -6.06 6.82 -10.23
C ALA A 106 -5.08 6.10 -9.30
N GLU A 107 -4.02 6.77 -8.87
CA GLU A 107 -3.07 6.25 -7.88
C GLU A 107 -3.73 5.92 -6.55
N GLN A 108 -4.53 6.84 -6.01
CA GLN A 108 -5.27 6.59 -4.78
C GLN A 108 -6.31 5.48 -4.98
N MET A 109 -6.96 5.42 -6.15
CA MET A 109 -7.92 4.36 -6.45
C MET A 109 -7.29 2.96 -6.43
N VAL A 110 -6.02 2.81 -6.82
CA VAL A 110 -5.35 1.50 -6.81
C VAL A 110 -4.60 1.21 -5.50
N TYR A 111 -4.66 2.10 -4.51
CA TYR A 111 -3.94 1.95 -3.23
C TYR A 111 -4.65 0.98 -2.29
N GLU A 112 -3.90 0.07 -1.64
CA GLU A 112 -4.40 -0.91 -0.66
C GLU A 112 -5.58 -1.80 -1.14
N ILE A 113 -5.72 -1.95 -2.46
CA ILE A 113 -6.73 -2.81 -3.07
C ILE A 113 -6.21 -4.25 -3.19
N GLY A 114 -7.04 -5.21 -2.76
CA GLY A 114 -6.79 -6.63 -2.95
C GLY A 114 -7.20 -7.07 -4.35
N ASP A 115 -8.31 -7.78 -4.47
CA ASP A 115 -8.95 -8.04 -5.76
C ASP A 115 -9.84 -6.85 -6.15
N PRO A 116 -9.52 -6.06 -7.20
CA PRO A 116 -10.35 -4.94 -7.63
C PRO A 116 -11.68 -5.37 -8.25
N GLN A 117 -11.82 -6.61 -8.72
CA GLN A 117 -13.12 -7.13 -9.18
C GLN A 117 -13.98 -7.65 -8.02
N ALA A 118 -13.40 -7.91 -6.85
CA ALA A 118 -14.09 -8.44 -5.67
C ALA A 118 -13.66 -7.70 -4.40
N TYR A 119 -13.80 -6.38 -4.40
CA TYR A 119 -13.48 -5.56 -3.24
C TYR A 119 -14.60 -5.69 -2.20
N LEU A 120 -14.41 -6.60 -1.25
CA LEU A 120 -15.42 -7.00 -0.26
C LEU A 120 -15.59 -5.95 0.84
N LEU A 121 -16.79 -5.39 0.94
CA LEU A 121 -17.22 -4.51 2.02
C LEU A 121 -18.46 -5.06 2.73
N PRO A 122 -18.75 -4.65 3.98
CA PRO A 122 -19.94 -5.08 4.69
C PRO A 122 -21.26 -4.82 3.97
N ASP A 123 -21.38 -3.73 3.21
CA ASP A 123 -22.64 -3.34 2.57
C ASP A 123 -22.74 -3.76 1.09
N VAL A 124 -21.60 -4.08 0.44
CA VAL A 124 -21.53 -4.38 -1.00
C VAL A 124 -20.21 -5.08 -1.35
N CYS A 125 -20.23 -5.98 -2.34
CA CYS A 125 -19.02 -6.45 -3.01
C CYS A 125 -18.78 -5.57 -4.25
N CYS A 126 -17.69 -4.80 -4.29
CA CYS A 126 -17.46 -3.83 -5.38
C CYS A 126 -16.61 -4.42 -6.49
N ASP A 127 -16.86 -3.97 -7.71
CA ASP A 127 -16.01 -4.16 -8.88
C ASP A 127 -15.58 -2.79 -9.41
N PHE A 128 -14.27 -2.54 -9.36
CA PHE A 128 -13.64 -1.30 -9.82
C PHE A 128 -12.95 -1.45 -11.17
N SER A 129 -13.04 -2.61 -11.82
CA SER A 129 -12.31 -2.89 -13.06
C SER A 129 -12.76 -2.02 -14.24
N GLY A 130 -14.04 -1.62 -14.25
CA GLY A 130 -14.66 -0.76 -15.26
C GLY A 130 -14.69 0.73 -14.92
N VAL A 131 -14.05 1.16 -13.82
CA VAL A 131 -14.06 2.56 -13.41
C VAL A 131 -13.39 3.44 -14.45
N ALA A 132 -14.00 4.57 -14.78
CA ALA A 132 -13.44 5.59 -15.65
C ALA A 132 -13.13 6.87 -14.86
N ILE A 133 -11.99 7.47 -15.16
CA ILE A 133 -11.49 8.71 -14.54
C ILE A 133 -11.23 9.72 -15.65
N GLU A 134 -11.87 10.89 -15.56
CA GLU A 134 -11.84 11.92 -16.60
C GLU A 134 -11.45 13.28 -16.01
N GLN A 135 -10.49 13.97 -16.64
CA GLN A 135 -10.15 15.33 -16.29
C GLN A 135 -11.22 16.29 -16.81
N LEU A 136 -11.92 17.01 -15.93
CA LEU A 136 -12.91 18.03 -16.32
C LEU A 136 -12.33 19.43 -16.41
N GLY A 137 -11.23 19.69 -15.71
CA GLY A 137 -10.55 20.98 -15.66
C GLY A 137 -9.44 20.97 -14.61
N GLU A 138 -8.83 22.14 -14.37
CA GLU A 138 -7.85 22.31 -13.30
C GLU A 138 -8.43 21.88 -11.95
N ASP A 139 -7.71 21.01 -11.24
CA ASP A 139 -8.11 20.46 -9.94
C ASP A 139 -9.53 19.84 -9.91
N ARG A 140 -9.99 19.30 -11.04
CA ARG A 140 -11.34 18.73 -11.18
C ARG A 140 -11.33 17.44 -11.99
N VAL A 141 -11.64 16.34 -11.33
CA VAL A 141 -11.63 15.00 -11.91
C VAL A 141 -12.94 14.27 -11.63
N ARG A 142 -13.58 13.76 -12.69
CA ARG A 142 -14.80 12.94 -12.62
C ARG A 142 -14.44 11.47 -12.46
N VAL A 143 -15.19 10.75 -11.63
CA VAL A 143 -15.10 9.30 -11.47
C VAL A 143 -16.47 8.66 -11.67
N THR A 144 -16.52 7.59 -12.46
CA THR A 144 -17.75 6.84 -12.81
C THR A 144 -17.46 5.34 -12.99
N GLY A 145 -18.50 4.51 -13.08
CA GLY A 145 -18.37 3.12 -13.57
C GLY A 145 -18.03 2.05 -12.52
N ALA A 146 -18.09 2.37 -11.23
CA ALA A 146 -18.07 1.34 -10.19
C ALA A 146 -19.37 0.53 -10.22
N THR A 147 -19.28 -0.78 -10.13
CA THR A 147 -20.45 -1.68 -10.05
C THR A 147 -20.39 -2.53 -8.79
N GLY A 148 -21.53 -3.07 -8.39
CA GLY A 148 -21.66 -3.82 -7.15
C GLY A 148 -22.40 -5.14 -7.28
N ARG A 149 -22.11 -6.04 -6.36
CA ARG A 149 -22.79 -7.32 -6.15
C ARG A 149 -23.23 -7.45 -4.68
N PRO A 150 -24.08 -8.44 -4.34
CA PRO A 150 -24.49 -8.69 -2.96
C PRO A 150 -23.33 -8.69 -1.97
N ALA A 151 -23.57 -8.14 -0.79
CA ALA A 151 -22.58 -8.10 0.28
C ALA A 151 -22.25 -9.53 0.77
N PRO A 152 -21.02 -9.77 1.26
CA PRO A 152 -20.69 -11.03 1.91
C PRO A 152 -21.55 -11.25 3.17
N PRO A 153 -21.80 -12.53 3.54
CA PRO A 153 -22.54 -12.88 4.75
C PRO A 153 -21.71 -12.68 6.03
N ASP A 154 -20.41 -12.41 5.90
CA ASP A 154 -19.46 -12.29 6.99
C ASP A 154 -18.91 -10.87 7.14
N TYR A 155 -18.57 -10.51 8.38
CA TYR A 155 -17.66 -9.42 8.68
C TYR A 155 -16.21 -9.92 8.66
N LYS A 156 -15.29 -9.09 8.17
CA LYS A 156 -13.86 -9.28 8.42
C LYS A 156 -13.51 -8.75 9.81
N VAL A 157 -13.19 -9.66 10.72
CA VAL A 157 -12.69 -9.31 12.05
C VAL A 157 -11.18 -9.06 12.00
N SER A 158 -10.74 -8.02 12.70
CA SER A 158 -9.33 -7.69 12.94
C SER A 158 -9.04 -7.86 14.43
N ALA A 159 -8.34 -8.93 14.80
CA ALA A 159 -7.99 -9.25 16.18
C ALA A 159 -6.49 -9.09 16.40
N THR A 160 -6.09 -8.70 17.62
CA THR A 160 -4.69 -8.52 17.97
C THR A 160 -4.26 -9.41 19.12
N TRP A 161 -3.05 -9.96 19.06
CA TRP A 161 -2.46 -10.79 20.12
C TRP A 161 -1.02 -10.36 20.45
N ALA A 162 -0.61 -10.52 21.71
CA ALA A 162 0.74 -10.19 22.16
C ALA A 162 1.76 -11.24 21.68
N ASP A 163 2.76 -10.81 20.90
CA ASP A 163 3.68 -11.69 20.17
C ASP A 163 5.15 -11.38 20.52
N GLY A 164 5.44 -11.33 21.82
CA GLY A 164 6.78 -11.05 22.33
C GLY A 164 7.20 -9.59 22.17
N PHE A 165 8.49 -9.37 21.92
CA PHE A 165 9.11 -8.04 21.89
C PHE A 165 10.03 -7.89 20.69
N ARG A 166 10.11 -6.65 20.18
CA ARG A 166 11.12 -6.23 19.21
C ARG A 166 12.00 -5.13 19.77
N ALA A 167 13.23 -5.05 19.29
CA ALA A 167 14.06 -3.87 19.45
C ALA A 167 15.05 -3.74 18.29
N GLY A 168 15.49 -2.52 18.03
CA GLY A 168 16.46 -2.23 16.99
C GLY A 168 16.89 -0.78 17.02
N GLY A 169 17.78 -0.41 16.10
CA GLY A 169 18.26 0.94 15.95
C GLY A 169 18.84 1.20 14.58
N TYR A 170 19.02 2.49 14.29
CA TYR A 170 19.71 2.99 13.12
C TYR A 170 21.14 3.39 13.48
N PHE A 171 22.07 3.02 12.63
CA PHE A 171 23.49 3.37 12.72
C PHE A 171 23.93 3.88 11.36
N THR A 172 24.84 4.85 11.31
CA THR A 172 25.31 5.40 10.04
C THR A 172 26.78 5.09 9.81
N PHE A 173 27.14 4.88 8.55
CA PHE A 173 28.52 4.67 8.13
C PHE A 173 28.84 5.58 6.95
N THR A 174 30.02 6.21 7.02
CA THR A 174 30.54 7.07 5.94
C THR A 174 31.88 6.54 5.40
N GLY A 175 32.16 6.86 4.13
CA GLY A 175 33.41 6.59 3.43
C GLY A 175 33.33 5.39 2.50
N ARG A 176 34.50 4.98 1.99
CA ARG A 176 34.60 3.86 1.04
C ARG A 176 34.05 2.57 1.66
N ASN A 177 33.28 1.81 0.85
CA ASN A 177 32.65 0.56 1.26
C ASN A 177 31.81 0.71 2.54
N ALA A 178 31.03 1.79 2.65
CA ALA A 178 30.18 2.04 3.82
C ALA A 178 29.19 0.88 4.06
N GLY A 179 28.64 0.30 2.98
CA GLY A 179 27.77 -0.86 3.05
C GLY A 179 28.43 -2.09 3.67
N GLY A 180 29.64 -2.46 3.22
CA GLY A 180 30.37 -3.58 3.81
C GLY A 180 30.74 -3.37 5.28
N LYS A 181 31.08 -2.13 5.68
CA LYS A 181 31.31 -1.79 7.08
C LYS A 181 30.06 -1.98 7.94
N ALA A 182 28.92 -1.48 7.45
CA ALA A 182 27.62 -1.63 8.10
C ALA A 182 27.27 -3.12 8.29
N GLN A 183 27.46 -3.93 7.26
CA GLN A 183 27.19 -5.36 7.30
C GLN A 183 28.04 -6.08 8.37
N VAL A 184 29.36 -5.84 8.38
CA VAL A 184 30.28 -6.44 9.37
C VAL A 184 29.90 -6.04 10.80
N PHE A 185 29.52 -4.78 11.03
CA PHE A 185 29.07 -4.33 12.35
C PHE A 185 27.78 -5.03 12.78
N ALA A 186 26.79 -5.14 11.88
CA ALA A 186 25.51 -5.78 12.16
C ALA A 186 25.68 -7.25 12.54
N GLU A 187 26.49 -7.99 11.78
CA GLU A 187 26.81 -9.39 12.04
C GLU A 187 27.52 -9.56 13.39
N ALA A 188 28.53 -8.72 13.68
CA ALA A 188 29.23 -8.75 14.96
C ALA A 188 28.28 -8.46 16.15
N ALA A 189 27.36 -7.51 16.00
CA ALA A 189 26.38 -7.18 17.03
C ALA A 189 25.44 -8.36 17.32
N ILE A 190 24.93 -9.01 16.28
CA ILE A 190 24.08 -10.21 16.43
C ILE A 190 24.86 -11.36 17.06
N SER A 191 26.08 -11.64 16.60
CA SER A 191 26.91 -12.72 17.15
C SER A 191 27.19 -12.53 18.64
N ARG A 192 27.51 -11.30 19.08
CA ARG A 192 27.71 -10.98 20.50
C ARG A 192 26.42 -11.10 21.29
N ALA A 193 25.30 -10.61 20.74
CA ALA A 193 24.01 -10.70 21.40
C ALA A 193 23.57 -12.15 21.59
N ARG A 194 23.76 -13.02 20.59
CA ARG A 194 23.55 -14.48 20.70
C ARG A 194 24.43 -15.14 21.77
N ALA A 195 25.70 -14.73 21.89
CA ALA A 195 26.56 -15.22 22.97
C ALA A 195 26.04 -14.78 24.35
N ALA A 196 25.57 -13.53 24.47
CA ALA A 196 24.98 -13.01 25.70
C ALA A 196 23.65 -13.69 26.07
N LEU A 197 22.81 -14.02 25.08
CA LEU A 197 21.57 -14.80 25.26
C LEU A 197 21.89 -16.16 25.89
N ARG A 198 22.83 -16.91 25.29
CA ARG A 198 23.29 -18.20 25.81
C ARG A 198 23.85 -18.09 27.23
N GLY A 199 24.67 -17.08 27.50
CA GLY A 199 25.24 -16.83 28.82
C GLY A 199 24.20 -16.49 29.90
N ARG A 200 22.97 -16.12 29.50
CA ARG A 200 21.83 -15.85 30.39
C ARG A 200 20.74 -16.91 30.33
N ASN A 201 20.97 -18.02 29.63
CA ASN A 201 19.99 -19.09 29.41
C ASN A 201 18.67 -18.58 28.80
N LEU A 202 18.76 -17.60 27.91
CA LEU A 202 17.64 -17.14 27.10
C LEU A 202 17.63 -17.86 25.75
N GLY A 203 16.45 -18.01 25.14
CA GLY A 203 16.30 -18.52 23.78
C GLY A 203 17.02 -17.66 22.73
N ASP A 204 17.17 -18.17 21.52
CA ASP A 204 17.66 -17.34 20.40
C ASP A 204 16.59 -16.35 19.95
N PHE A 205 16.98 -15.35 19.17
CA PHE A 205 16.05 -14.47 18.47
C PHE A 205 15.12 -15.28 17.57
N THR A 206 13.83 -14.96 17.61
CA THR A 206 12.84 -15.56 16.69
C THR A 206 12.94 -14.96 15.29
N GLU A 207 13.52 -13.76 15.19
CA GLU A 207 13.74 -13.08 13.92
C GLU A 207 14.87 -12.04 14.11
N THR A 208 15.70 -11.84 13.08
CA THR A 208 16.67 -10.75 13.02
C THR A 208 16.59 -10.10 11.64
N SER A 209 16.73 -8.79 11.57
CA SER A 209 16.69 -8.05 10.32
C SER A 209 17.85 -7.05 10.26
N ILE A 210 18.62 -7.16 9.18
CA ILE A 210 19.73 -6.29 8.80
C ILE A 210 19.36 -5.66 7.46
N GLU A 211 19.22 -4.34 7.44
CA GLU A 211 18.94 -3.59 6.22
C GLU A 211 19.93 -2.43 6.12
N VAL A 212 20.64 -2.34 5.01
CA VAL A 212 21.61 -1.27 4.75
C VAL A 212 21.03 -0.35 3.68
N ILE A 213 20.37 0.70 4.14
CA ILE A 213 19.75 1.73 3.31
C ILE A 213 20.86 2.53 2.61
N GLY A 214 20.77 2.64 1.30
CA GLY A 214 21.83 3.16 0.42
C GLY A 214 22.72 2.06 -0.18
N ALA A 215 22.63 0.81 0.28
CA ALA A 215 23.37 -0.33 -0.27
C ALA A 215 22.46 -1.44 -0.83
N GLY A 216 21.24 -1.08 -1.27
CA GLY A 216 20.40 -1.98 -2.06
C GLY A 216 19.47 -2.92 -1.30
N SER A 217 19.37 -2.86 0.04
CA SER A 217 18.51 -3.80 0.79
C SER A 217 17.03 -3.77 0.40
N GLN A 218 16.53 -2.65 -0.14
CA GLN A 218 15.15 -2.57 -0.64
C GLN A 218 15.00 -3.11 -2.07
N TYR A 219 16.03 -2.99 -2.90
CA TYR A 219 16.01 -3.40 -4.31
C TYR A 219 16.46 -4.86 -4.53
N GLY A 220 17.09 -5.50 -3.54
CA GLY A 220 17.53 -6.89 -3.62
C GLY A 220 18.45 -7.13 -4.81
N ALA A 221 18.11 -8.11 -5.66
CA ALA A 221 18.88 -8.42 -6.85
C ALA A 221 18.92 -7.27 -7.88
N ALA A 222 17.94 -6.36 -7.85
CA ALA A 222 17.85 -5.21 -8.75
C ALA A 222 18.72 -4.02 -8.30
N ALA A 223 19.34 -4.06 -7.12
CA ALA A 223 20.08 -2.92 -6.55
C ALA A 223 21.29 -2.43 -7.36
N GLY A 224 21.79 -3.26 -8.30
CA GLY A 224 23.05 -3.00 -8.99
C GLY A 224 24.25 -2.93 -8.03
N SER A 225 25.36 -2.36 -8.48
CA SER A 225 26.56 -2.12 -7.66
C SER A 225 26.57 -0.70 -7.07
N ALA A 226 25.66 -0.41 -6.15
CA ALA A 226 25.63 0.89 -5.49
C ALA A 226 26.79 1.04 -4.49
N ASP A 227 27.83 1.76 -4.89
CA ASP A 227 29.02 2.05 -4.07
C ASP A 227 28.78 3.31 -3.21
N ALA A 228 27.69 3.31 -2.43
CA ALA A 228 27.29 4.46 -1.63
C ALA A 228 28.36 4.79 -0.59
N ARG A 229 28.72 6.08 -0.52
CA ARG A 229 29.68 6.61 0.45
C ARG A 229 29.06 6.89 1.81
N GLU A 230 27.73 6.88 1.89
CA GLU A 230 26.95 7.12 3.11
C GLU A 230 25.79 6.13 3.13
N VAL A 231 25.65 5.39 4.22
CA VAL A 231 24.58 4.41 4.39
C VAL A 231 23.99 4.49 5.80
N VAL A 232 22.74 4.06 5.92
CA VAL A 232 22.08 3.83 7.20
C VAL A 232 21.90 2.32 7.37
N LEU A 233 22.58 1.73 8.36
CA LEU A 233 22.26 0.41 8.86
C LEU A 233 21.06 0.48 9.77
N LYS A 234 20.02 -0.26 9.44
CA LYS A 234 18.93 -0.61 10.34
C LYS A 234 19.15 -2.05 10.82
N LEU A 235 19.25 -2.21 12.14
CA LEU A 235 19.44 -3.50 12.79
C LEU A 235 18.32 -3.72 13.81
N ALA A 236 17.61 -4.84 13.71
CA ALA A 236 16.56 -5.20 14.66
C ALA A 236 16.49 -6.70 14.91
N ALA A 237 15.85 -7.07 16.02
CA ALA A 237 15.49 -8.46 16.31
C ALA A 237 14.15 -8.55 17.05
N ARG A 238 13.57 -9.75 17.00
CA ARG A 238 12.41 -10.19 17.77
C ARG A 238 12.83 -11.28 18.76
N HIS A 239 12.22 -11.27 19.95
CA HIS A 239 12.41 -12.28 20.97
C HIS A 239 11.14 -12.40 21.83
N PRO A 240 10.78 -13.59 22.36
CA PRO A 240 9.62 -13.75 23.23
C PRO A 240 9.67 -12.89 24.50
N GLU A 241 10.88 -12.58 24.98
CA GLU A 241 11.12 -11.79 26.19
C GLU A 241 11.84 -10.46 25.89
N ALA A 242 11.42 -9.38 26.55
CA ALA A 242 12.02 -8.05 26.44
C ALA A 242 13.52 -8.03 26.78
N ALA A 243 13.92 -8.88 27.73
CA ALA A 243 15.32 -9.02 28.14
C ALA A 243 16.20 -9.46 26.96
N GLY A 244 15.70 -10.33 26.08
CA GLY A 244 16.46 -10.87 24.94
C GLY A 244 16.80 -9.82 23.89
N VAL A 245 15.80 -9.08 23.39
CA VAL A 245 16.05 -7.95 22.47
C VAL A 245 16.82 -6.80 23.15
N GLY A 246 16.71 -6.66 24.47
CA GLY A 246 17.55 -5.75 25.25
C GLY A 246 19.04 -6.09 25.18
N LEU A 247 19.41 -7.37 25.03
CA LEU A 247 20.81 -7.76 24.83
C LEU A 247 21.33 -7.29 23.47
N LEU A 248 20.53 -7.34 22.40
CA LEU A 248 20.93 -6.81 21.09
C LEU A 248 21.32 -5.34 21.19
N LEU A 249 20.45 -4.51 21.79
CA LEU A 249 20.70 -3.08 21.94
C LEU A 249 21.98 -2.80 22.73
N ARG A 250 22.21 -3.55 23.80
CA ARG A 250 23.40 -3.41 24.65
C ARG A 250 24.67 -3.82 23.90
N GLU A 251 24.66 -4.94 23.20
CA GLU A 251 25.85 -5.42 22.49
C GLU A 251 26.16 -4.57 21.25
N ALA A 252 25.15 -4.10 20.51
CA ALA A 252 25.35 -3.15 19.40
C ALA A 252 25.96 -1.82 19.90
N SER A 253 25.46 -1.29 21.02
CA SER A 253 26.03 -0.09 21.64
C SER A 253 27.46 -0.33 22.16
N GLY A 254 27.71 -1.49 22.77
CA GLY A 254 29.01 -1.88 23.30
C GLY A 254 30.09 -2.06 22.23
N LEU A 255 29.71 -2.33 20.98
CA LEU A 255 30.60 -2.39 19.83
C LEU A 255 31.02 -1.01 19.29
N GLY A 256 30.46 0.09 19.79
CA GLY A 256 30.66 1.41 19.18
C GLY A 256 32.11 1.86 19.00
N LEU A 257 33.04 1.40 19.85
CA LEU A 257 34.49 1.66 19.73
C LEU A 257 35.29 0.48 19.15
N ALA A 258 34.65 -0.66 18.92
CA ALA A 258 35.24 -1.89 18.38
C ALA A 258 34.55 -2.27 17.05
N THR A 259 34.41 -1.28 16.17
CA THR A 259 33.62 -1.30 14.92
C THR A 259 34.50 -0.90 13.73
N PRO A 260 34.13 -1.22 12.48
CA PRO A 260 34.75 -0.60 11.32
C PRO A 260 34.75 0.94 11.40
N ALA A 261 35.81 1.57 10.91
CA ALA A 261 35.98 3.03 11.01
C ALA A 261 34.82 3.80 10.35
N ALA A 262 34.46 4.94 10.95
CA ALA A 262 33.38 5.85 10.54
C ALA A 262 31.95 5.41 10.89
N LEU A 263 31.78 4.61 11.95
CA LEU A 263 30.48 4.47 12.61
C LEU A 263 30.06 5.81 13.25
N SER A 264 28.83 6.22 13.01
CA SER A 264 28.14 7.33 13.68
C SER A 264 26.66 6.99 13.92
N GLY A 265 25.84 7.98 14.28
CA GLY A 265 24.40 7.77 14.46
C GLY A 265 23.96 7.37 15.87
N PHE A 266 24.82 7.54 16.89
CA PHE A 266 24.43 7.41 18.30
C PHE A 266 23.61 8.61 18.83
N SER A 267 23.40 9.64 18.01
CA SER A 267 22.60 10.82 18.33
C SER A 267 21.10 10.55 18.14
N GLY A 268 20.33 10.50 19.23
CA GLY A 268 18.88 10.27 19.21
C GLY A 268 18.35 9.62 20.49
N THR A 269 17.08 9.22 20.50
CA THR A 269 16.47 8.47 21.60
C THR A 269 17.07 7.06 21.65
N ARG A 270 17.61 6.65 22.81
CA ARG A 270 18.04 5.26 23.02
C ARG A 270 16.84 4.33 22.81
N PRO A 271 16.89 3.41 21.83
CA PRO A 271 15.80 2.47 21.62
C PRO A 271 15.59 1.61 22.86
N ARG A 272 14.37 1.12 23.04
CA ARG A 272 13.99 0.23 24.12
C ARG A 272 13.21 -0.96 23.55
N PRO A 273 13.23 -2.12 24.23
CA PRO A 273 12.31 -3.19 23.91
C PRO A 273 10.86 -2.68 23.84
N SER A 274 10.16 -3.00 22.76
CA SER A 274 8.74 -2.69 22.57
C SER A 274 7.94 -3.97 22.38
N PRO A 275 6.75 -4.11 22.99
CA PRO A 275 5.89 -5.25 22.73
C PRO A 275 5.49 -5.28 21.26
N VAL A 276 5.41 -6.49 20.69
CA VAL A 276 4.83 -6.71 19.37
C VAL A 276 3.38 -7.13 19.56
N VAL A 277 2.48 -6.43 18.88
CA VAL A 277 1.05 -6.73 18.87
C VAL A 277 0.69 -7.17 17.46
N ARG A 278 0.58 -8.48 17.24
CA ARG A 278 0.35 -9.04 15.91
C ARG A 278 -1.14 -8.96 15.57
N LEU A 279 -1.43 -8.53 14.35
CA LEU A 279 -2.78 -8.53 13.78
C LEU A 279 -3.07 -9.89 13.13
N PHE A 280 -4.25 -10.43 13.37
CA PHE A 280 -4.81 -11.58 12.66
C PHE A 280 -6.21 -11.22 12.15
N SER A 281 -6.58 -11.74 10.99
CA SER A 281 -7.90 -11.51 10.39
C SER A 281 -8.60 -12.81 10.05
N PHE A 282 -9.91 -12.83 10.30
CA PHE A 282 -10.79 -13.95 9.95
C PHE A 282 -12.20 -13.43 9.65
N LEU A 283 -13.01 -14.30 9.06
CA LEU A 283 -14.42 -14.00 8.76
C LEU A 283 -15.29 -14.47 9.92
N MET A 284 -16.27 -13.65 10.30
CA MET A 284 -17.28 -13.96 11.30
C MET A 284 -18.67 -13.70 10.71
N PRO A 285 -19.62 -14.65 10.81
CA PRO A 285 -20.97 -14.44 10.32
C PRO A 285 -21.60 -13.20 10.93
N LYS A 286 -22.23 -12.37 10.09
CA LYS A 286 -22.90 -11.13 10.57
C LYS A 286 -23.94 -11.42 11.65
N THR A 287 -24.60 -12.58 11.59
CA THR A 287 -25.60 -13.04 12.56
C THR A 287 -25.04 -13.27 13.97
N GLU A 288 -23.73 -13.38 14.13
CA GLU A 288 -23.05 -13.57 15.43
C GLU A 288 -22.60 -12.24 16.06
N VAL A 289 -22.76 -11.11 15.36
CA VAL A 289 -22.32 -9.79 15.82
C VAL A 289 -23.53 -8.93 16.15
N ALA A 290 -23.68 -8.56 17.42
CA ALA A 290 -24.69 -7.59 17.85
C ALA A 290 -24.17 -6.16 17.67
N LEU A 291 -24.87 -5.36 16.86
CA LEU A 291 -24.58 -3.94 16.67
C LEU A 291 -25.54 -3.09 17.50
N SER A 292 -25.01 -2.06 18.16
CA SER A 292 -25.79 -1.04 18.86
C SER A 292 -25.49 0.35 18.30
N VAL A 293 -26.49 1.22 18.31
CA VAL A 293 -26.36 2.63 17.94
C VAL A 293 -26.98 3.45 19.06
N GLU A 294 -26.26 4.48 19.50
CA GLU A 294 -26.70 5.41 20.53
C GLU A 294 -26.56 6.84 20.00
N VAL A 295 -27.54 7.70 20.31
CA VAL A 295 -27.52 9.13 20.02
C VAL A 295 -27.75 9.86 21.35
N ASP A 296 -26.83 10.76 21.71
CA ASP A 296 -26.83 11.46 23.01
C ASP A 296 -26.99 10.54 24.23
N GLY A 297 -26.39 9.35 24.17
CA GLY A 297 -26.44 8.32 25.22
C GLY A 297 -27.76 7.53 25.26
N VAL A 298 -28.65 7.72 24.30
CA VAL A 298 -29.91 7.00 24.17
C VAL A 298 -29.80 5.95 23.07
N PRO A 299 -29.95 4.65 23.38
CA PRO A 299 -30.00 3.60 22.36
C PRO A 299 -31.16 3.82 21.41
N ILE A 300 -30.90 3.72 20.10
CA ILE A 300 -31.93 3.73 19.07
C ILE A 300 -32.15 2.31 18.52
N PRO A 301 -33.38 1.95 18.12
CA PRO A 301 -33.62 0.69 17.44
C PRO A 301 -32.80 0.61 16.15
N TYR A 302 -31.94 -0.40 16.04
CA TYR A 302 -31.19 -0.71 14.83
C TYR A 302 -31.31 -2.19 14.53
N ALA A 303 -31.74 -2.49 13.31
CA ALA A 303 -31.70 -3.82 12.73
C ALA A 303 -30.80 -3.74 11.50
N GLU A 304 -29.82 -4.64 11.43
CA GLU A 304 -28.97 -4.72 10.25
C GLU A 304 -29.84 -5.09 9.02
N PRO A 305 -29.73 -4.36 7.90
CA PRO A 305 -30.47 -4.70 6.71
C PRO A 305 -30.06 -6.09 6.20
N VAL A 306 -31.05 -6.96 5.93
CA VAL A 306 -30.78 -8.23 5.27
C VAL A 306 -30.45 -7.94 3.81
N THR A 307 -29.20 -8.18 3.41
CA THR A 307 -28.82 -8.23 2.00
C THR A 307 -29.12 -9.63 1.48
N GLU A 308 -30.05 -9.74 0.52
CA GLU A 308 -30.31 -11.01 -0.17
C GLU A 308 -29.17 -11.34 -1.14
N GLY A 309 -28.84 -12.63 -1.23
CA GLY A 309 -27.82 -13.16 -2.13
C GLY A 309 -26.44 -13.34 -1.49
N VAL A 310 -25.58 -14.07 -2.19
CA VAL A 310 -24.16 -14.22 -1.89
C VAL A 310 -23.41 -13.62 -3.09
N PRO A 311 -22.31 -12.87 -2.89
CA PRO A 311 -21.55 -12.35 -4.02
C PRO A 311 -21.11 -13.51 -4.92
N GLU A 312 -21.52 -13.44 -6.19
CA GLU A 312 -21.05 -14.35 -7.23
C GLU A 312 -19.55 -14.16 -7.48
N GLU A 313 -18.93 -15.19 -8.06
CA GLU A 313 -17.54 -15.13 -8.51
C GLU A 313 -17.33 -13.93 -9.45
N PRO A 314 -16.26 -13.14 -9.26
CA PRO A 314 -16.00 -11.97 -10.10
C PRO A 314 -15.74 -12.38 -11.56
N VAL A 315 -16.32 -11.63 -12.49
CA VAL A 315 -15.99 -11.76 -13.91
C VAL A 315 -14.60 -11.15 -14.13
N ARG A 316 -13.66 -11.95 -14.65
CA ARG A 316 -12.31 -11.48 -14.95
C ARG A 316 -12.27 -10.81 -16.33
N PRO A 317 -11.81 -9.56 -16.44
CA PRO A 317 -11.59 -8.93 -17.73
C PRO A 317 -10.64 -9.75 -18.60
N ALA A 318 -10.91 -9.80 -19.91
CA ALA A 318 -10.00 -10.45 -20.85
C ALA A 318 -8.66 -9.71 -20.89
N PRO A 319 -7.51 -10.40 -20.85
CA PRO A 319 -6.21 -9.79 -21.05
C PRO A 319 -6.14 -9.00 -22.37
N PRO A 320 -5.38 -7.90 -22.45
CA PRO A 320 -5.10 -7.26 -23.72
C PRO A 320 -4.40 -8.25 -24.67
N GLY A 321 -4.64 -8.12 -25.97
CA GLY A 321 -3.90 -8.89 -26.98
C GLY A 321 -2.39 -8.67 -26.85
N ASP A 322 -1.59 -9.70 -27.13
CA ASP A 322 -0.12 -9.58 -27.06
C ASP A 322 0.38 -8.65 -28.19
N PRO A 323 0.84 -7.43 -27.86
CA PRO A 323 1.28 -6.49 -28.89
C PRO A 323 2.61 -6.92 -29.55
N GLY A 324 3.29 -7.93 -28.99
CA GLY A 324 4.53 -8.49 -29.48
C GLY A 324 4.38 -9.78 -30.28
N ALA A 325 3.16 -10.29 -30.49
CA ALA A 325 2.93 -11.54 -31.24
C ALA A 325 3.44 -11.44 -32.69
N ASP A 326 3.32 -10.25 -33.30
CA ASP A 326 3.75 -9.95 -34.67
C ASP A 326 5.00 -9.04 -34.74
N ALA A 327 5.58 -8.68 -33.59
CA ALA A 327 6.72 -7.75 -33.53
C ALA A 327 8.05 -8.50 -33.67
N GLU A 328 8.85 -8.13 -34.68
CA GLU A 328 10.24 -8.58 -34.78
C GLU A 328 11.03 -8.13 -33.52
N PRO A 329 11.67 -9.06 -32.77
CA PRO A 329 12.37 -8.74 -31.52
C PRO A 329 13.43 -7.64 -31.64
N ALA A 330 13.96 -7.41 -32.84
CA ALA A 330 14.99 -6.41 -33.13
C ALA A 330 14.53 -4.94 -33.03
N GLY A 331 13.22 -4.67 -32.85
CA GLY A 331 12.65 -3.32 -32.84
C GLY A 331 12.25 -2.75 -31.47
N LEU A 332 12.48 -3.48 -30.37
CA LEU A 332 12.08 -3.06 -29.02
C LEU A 332 13.18 -2.28 -28.31
N VAL A 333 12.78 -1.22 -27.62
CA VAL A 333 13.61 -0.34 -26.79
C VAL A 333 13.11 -0.43 -25.35
N ALA A 334 14.03 -0.60 -24.41
CA ALA A 334 13.69 -0.60 -22.99
C ALA A 334 13.42 0.82 -22.49
N VAL A 335 12.25 1.03 -21.91
CA VAL A 335 11.80 2.30 -21.30
C VAL A 335 11.47 2.03 -19.84
N ARG A 336 11.81 2.94 -18.93
CA ARG A 336 11.51 2.77 -17.51
C ARG A 336 9.99 2.80 -17.29
N LEU A 337 9.47 1.91 -16.44
CA LEU A 337 8.03 1.81 -16.19
C LEU A 337 7.44 3.14 -15.71
N GLU A 338 8.16 3.93 -14.91
CA GLU A 338 7.78 5.29 -14.48
C GLU A 338 7.41 6.24 -15.64
N ASP A 339 8.09 6.10 -16.77
CA ASP A 339 7.84 6.95 -17.94
C ASP A 339 6.54 6.53 -18.67
N LEU A 340 6.07 5.29 -18.44
CA LEU A 340 4.86 4.71 -19.03
C LEU A 340 3.67 4.69 -18.06
N ALA A 341 3.91 4.76 -16.75
CA ALA A 341 2.89 4.51 -15.74
C ALA A 341 3.13 5.32 -14.44
N TRP A 342 2.04 5.57 -13.74
CA TRP A 342 2.06 5.91 -12.31
C TRP A 342 2.01 4.63 -11.48
N GLY A 343 2.47 4.68 -10.23
CA GLY A 343 2.47 3.51 -9.35
C GLY A 343 2.17 3.84 -7.89
N ARG A 344 1.36 3.00 -7.25
CA ARG A 344 1.12 3.03 -5.80
C ARG A 344 1.14 1.67 -5.16
N SER A 345 1.51 1.63 -3.90
CA SER A 345 1.54 0.40 -3.11
C SER A 345 1.26 0.69 -1.65
N GLY A 346 0.71 -0.30 -0.97
CA GLY A 346 0.38 -0.24 0.46
C GLY A 346 0.09 -1.62 1.02
N ASP A 347 -0.11 -1.69 2.33
CA ASP A 347 -0.29 -2.95 3.02
C ASP A 347 -1.76 -3.41 3.06
N LYS A 348 -1.95 -4.73 3.10
CA LYS A 348 -3.24 -5.36 3.37
C LYS A 348 -3.05 -6.49 4.38
N GLY A 349 -2.54 -6.14 5.56
CA GLY A 349 -2.09 -7.10 6.57
C GLY A 349 -0.64 -7.48 6.33
N ASP A 350 -0.35 -8.77 6.13
CA ASP A 350 1.00 -9.24 5.72
C ASP A 350 1.18 -9.32 4.20
N LYS A 351 0.25 -8.71 3.47
CA LYS A 351 0.24 -8.61 2.01
C LYS A 351 0.59 -7.19 1.60
N ALA A 352 1.16 -7.01 0.43
CA ALA A 352 1.33 -5.71 -0.20
C ALA A 352 0.61 -5.69 -1.53
N ASN A 353 -0.10 -4.59 -1.82
CA ASN A 353 -0.60 -4.33 -3.16
C ASN A 353 0.40 -3.47 -3.93
N ILE A 354 0.46 -3.62 -5.26
CA ILE A 354 1.14 -2.69 -6.15
C ILE A 354 0.21 -2.42 -7.34
N GLY A 355 -0.37 -1.23 -7.39
CA GLY A 355 -1.14 -0.74 -8.52
C GLY A 355 -0.26 0.01 -9.50
N VAL A 356 -0.36 -0.33 -10.79
CA VAL A 356 0.35 0.32 -11.90
C VAL A 356 -0.71 0.87 -12.85
N VAL A 357 -0.74 2.17 -13.09
CA VAL A 357 -1.72 2.85 -13.94
C VAL A 357 -1.01 3.38 -15.17
N ALA A 358 -1.32 2.86 -16.35
CA ALA A 358 -0.71 3.33 -17.59
C ALA A 358 -1.09 4.79 -17.86
N ARG A 359 -0.10 5.64 -18.16
CA ARG A 359 -0.30 7.04 -18.53
C ARG A 359 -1.12 7.19 -19.82
N ARG A 360 -1.03 6.17 -20.69
CA ARG A 360 -1.79 6.06 -21.93
C ARG A 360 -2.30 4.64 -22.13
N ALA A 361 -3.46 4.52 -22.76
CA ALA A 361 -4.09 3.22 -23.02
C ALA A 361 -3.23 2.30 -23.90
N ASP A 362 -2.45 2.86 -24.84
CA ASP A 362 -1.56 2.10 -25.73
C ASP A 362 -0.30 1.57 -25.03
N TYR A 363 0.01 2.02 -23.81
CA TYR A 363 1.10 1.47 -23.00
C TYR A 363 0.69 0.21 -22.21
N LEU A 364 -0.59 0.09 -21.84
CA LEU A 364 -1.09 -1.02 -21.02
C LEU A 364 -0.75 -2.41 -21.58
N PRO A 365 -0.93 -2.73 -22.89
CA PRO A 365 -0.59 -4.05 -23.42
C PRO A 365 0.88 -4.43 -23.23
N TRP A 366 1.80 -3.46 -23.32
CA TRP A 366 3.24 -3.68 -23.13
C TRP A 366 3.63 -3.86 -21.66
N ILE A 367 2.99 -3.08 -20.77
CA ILE A 367 3.12 -3.24 -19.32
C ILE A 367 2.61 -4.63 -18.91
N TRP A 368 1.42 -5.02 -19.37
CA TRP A 368 0.81 -6.32 -19.08
C TRP A 368 1.66 -7.50 -19.57
N ARG A 369 2.23 -7.39 -20.78
CA ARG A 369 3.14 -8.40 -21.35
C ARG A 369 4.40 -8.58 -20.50
N SER A 370 4.94 -7.48 -19.96
CA SER A 370 6.26 -7.47 -19.29
C SER A 370 6.17 -7.80 -17.80
N LEU A 371 5.12 -7.32 -17.13
CA LEU A 371 4.91 -7.51 -15.70
C LEU A 371 4.01 -8.72 -15.45
N THR A 372 4.63 -9.90 -15.48
CA THR A 372 4.00 -11.17 -15.10
C THR A 372 4.12 -11.41 -13.60
N GLU A 373 3.28 -12.29 -13.07
CA GLU A 373 3.32 -12.76 -11.69
C GLU A 373 4.73 -13.27 -11.32
N ALA A 374 5.37 -14.00 -12.23
CA ALA A 374 6.74 -14.49 -12.06
C ALA A 374 7.77 -13.36 -12.00
N ARG A 375 7.64 -12.33 -12.86
CA ARG A 375 8.55 -11.17 -12.86
C ARG A 375 8.43 -10.37 -11.57
N ILE A 376 7.21 -10.18 -11.06
CA ILE A 376 6.99 -9.51 -9.78
C ILE A 376 7.58 -10.37 -8.64
N ALA A 377 7.33 -11.68 -8.63
CA ALA A 377 7.90 -12.58 -7.63
C ALA A 377 9.45 -12.55 -7.61
N GLU A 378 10.08 -12.51 -8.79
CA GLU A 378 11.53 -12.35 -8.93
C GLU A 378 12.02 -11.02 -8.36
N THR A 379 11.33 -9.91 -8.70
CA THR A 379 11.70 -8.56 -8.27
C THR A 379 11.66 -8.40 -6.74
N PHE A 380 10.69 -9.03 -6.09
CA PHE A 380 10.48 -8.97 -4.64
C PHE A 380 10.93 -10.24 -3.91
N ALA A 381 11.75 -11.10 -4.54
CA ALA A 381 12.14 -12.39 -3.98
C ALA A 381 12.85 -12.29 -2.62
N HIS A 382 13.61 -11.23 -2.37
CA HIS A 382 14.27 -10.96 -1.08
C HIS A 382 13.30 -10.58 0.04
N PHE A 383 12.04 -10.33 -0.30
CA PHE A 383 10.96 -10.00 0.62
C PHE A 383 9.91 -11.11 0.75
N LEU A 384 9.91 -12.12 -0.11
CA LEU A 384 8.93 -13.20 -0.05
C LEU A 384 9.40 -14.27 0.93
N ASP A 385 8.56 -14.57 1.92
CA ASP A 385 8.89 -15.57 2.95
C ASP A 385 8.67 -17.02 2.45
N GLY A 386 8.09 -17.20 1.25
CA GLY A 386 7.95 -18.48 0.55
C GLY A 386 6.85 -19.41 1.06
N ALA A 387 6.03 -18.96 2.02
CA ALA A 387 4.96 -19.76 2.62
C ALA A 387 3.70 -19.85 1.75
N ALA A 388 3.38 -18.79 1.01
CA ALA A 388 2.20 -18.73 0.16
C ALA A 388 2.32 -19.67 -1.06
N ALA A 389 1.27 -20.47 -1.30
CA ALA A 389 1.16 -21.29 -2.51
C ALA A 389 1.08 -20.43 -3.80
N THR A 390 0.53 -19.22 -3.67
CA THR A 390 0.44 -18.22 -4.75
C THR A 390 1.07 -16.93 -4.22
N PRO A 391 2.36 -16.67 -4.48
CA PRO A 391 3.06 -15.52 -3.90
C PRO A 391 2.61 -14.19 -4.51
N VAL A 392 2.13 -14.20 -5.76
CA VAL A 392 1.67 -13.02 -6.48
C VAL A 392 0.39 -13.33 -7.26
N GLU A 393 -0.61 -12.49 -7.11
CA GLU A 393 -1.79 -12.43 -7.98
C GLU A 393 -1.75 -11.16 -8.82
N ARG A 394 -2.39 -11.19 -9.99
CA ARG A 394 -2.42 -10.08 -10.94
C ARG A 394 -3.84 -9.86 -11.46
N PHE A 395 -4.31 -8.63 -11.39
CA PHE A 395 -5.68 -8.23 -11.74
C PHE A 395 -5.67 -7.09 -12.75
N LEU A 396 -6.41 -7.24 -13.84
CA LEU A 396 -6.54 -6.21 -14.87
C LEU A 396 -7.69 -5.25 -14.54
N MET A 397 -7.47 -3.95 -14.71
CA MET A 397 -8.48 -2.90 -14.55
C MET A 397 -8.54 -2.06 -15.84
N PRO A 398 -9.28 -2.53 -16.86
CA PRO A 398 -9.27 -1.90 -18.18
C PRO A 398 -9.83 -0.47 -18.18
N GLY A 399 -10.79 -0.15 -17.30
CA GLY A 399 -11.41 1.18 -17.26
C GLY A 399 -10.41 2.31 -16.98
N THR A 400 -9.42 2.06 -16.12
CA THR A 400 -8.35 3.02 -15.78
C THR A 400 -7.01 2.67 -16.39
N ASN A 401 -6.96 1.75 -17.34
CA ASN A 401 -5.72 1.22 -17.93
C ASN A 401 -4.69 0.74 -16.89
N ALA A 402 -5.16 0.06 -15.83
CA ALA A 402 -4.33 -0.30 -14.69
C ALA A 402 -4.17 -1.82 -14.51
N VAL A 403 -3.13 -2.19 -13.78
CA VAL A 403 -2.84 -3.55 -13.32
C VAL A 403 -2.58 -3.50 -11.82
N ASN A 404 -3.30 -4.30 -11.04
CA ASN A 404 -3.03 -4.46 -9.61
C ASN A 404 -2.35 -5.80 -9.35
N PHE A 405 -1.26 -5.77 -8.59
CA PHE A 405 -0.57 -6.95 -8.10
C PHE A 405 -0.82 -7.10 -6.61
N LEU A 406 -1.10 -8.31 -6.15
CA LEU A 406 -1.22 -8.62 -4.72
C LEU A 406 -0.15 -9.63 -4.34
N LEU A 407 0.81 -9.20 -3.53
CA LEU A 407 1.92 -10.00 -3.04
C LEU A 407 1.57 -10.52 -1.64
N HIS A 408 1.72 -11.83 -1.42
CA HIS A 408 1.39 -12.49 -0.15
C HIS A 408 2.65 -12.78 0.67
N ASP A 409 2.52 -12.74 2.00
CA ASP A 409 3.59 -13.02 2.97
C ASP A 409 4.88 -12.26 2.65
N VAL A 410 4.73 -10.96 2.40
CA VAL A 410 5.76 -10.08 1.83
C VAL A 410 6.09 -8.89 2.73
N LEU A 411 5.52 -8.80 3.94
CA LEU A 411 5.77 -7.70 4.88
C LEU A 411 6.35 -8.18 6.21
N GLY A 412 6.63 -9.48 6.40
CA GLY A 412 7.24 -10.02 7.63
C GLY A 412 6.31 -10.01 8.83
N GLY A 413 5.04 -10.37 8.63
CA GLY A 413 3.97 -10.35 9.63
C GLY A 413 3.11 -9.08 9.62
N GLY A 414 3.26 -8.22 8.61
CA GLY A 414 2.52 -6.96 8.45
C GLY A 414 2.99 -5.79 9.33
N GLY A 415 2.45 -4.59 9.08
CA GLY A 415 2.97 -3.31 9.60
C GLY A 415 3.23 -3.25 11.12
N VAL A 416 2.36 -3.87 11.91
CA VAL A 416 2.49 -3.86 13.38
C VAL A 416 3.52 -4.86 13.92
N ALA A 417 3.81 -5.93 13.17
CA ALA A 417 4.69 -7.00 13.61
C ALA A 417 6.08 -6.93 12.95
N SER A 418 6.15 -6.41 11.73
CA SER A 418 7.34 -6.44 10.89
C SER A 418 8.58 -5.86 11.57
N LEU A 419 9.73 -6.46 11.27
CA LEU A 419 11.01 -5.82 11.51
C LEU A 419 11.46 -4.95 10.33
N ARG A 420 10.86 -5.04 9.14
CA ARG A 420 11.35 -4.37 7.93
C ARG A 420 11.35 -2.85 8.04
N ASN A 421 12.24 -2.19 7.29
CA ASN A 421 12.28 -0.73 7.22
C ASN A 421 10.98 -0.17 6.65
N ASP A 422 10.52 -0.72 5.53
CA ASP A 422 9.21 -0.43 4.96
C ASP A 422 8.22 -1.54 5.32
N ALA A 423 7.69 -1.46 6.54
CA ALA A 423 6.74 -2.42 7.07
C ALA A 423 5.34 -2.34 6.40
N GLN A 424 5.08 -1.30 5.60
CA GLN A 424 3.79 -1.04 4.94
C GLN A 424 3.87 -1.24 3.42
N GLY A 425 5.04 -1.54 2.86
CA GLY A 425 5.24 -1.68 1.41
C GLY A 425 4.97 -0.39 0.62
N LYS A 426 5.08 0.80 1.23
CA LYS A 426 4.78 2.08 0.56
C LYS A 426 5.79 2.43 -0.54
N GLY A 427 7.00 1.90 -0.47
CA GLY A 427 8.04 2.06 -1.47
C GLY A 427 8.04 1.00 -2.56
N TYR A 428 7.19 -0.04 -2.47
CA TYR A 428 7.24 -1.17 -3.42
C TYR A 428 6.89 -0.75 -4.85
N ALA A 429 5.93 0.16 -5.03
CA ALA A 429 5.65 0.73 -6.35
C ALA A 429 6.88 1.43 -6.93
N GLN A 430 7.61 2.20 -6.12
CA GLN A 430 8.81 2.92 -6.57
C GLN A 430 9.93 1.97 -7.01
N ILE A 431 10.09 0.83 -6.33
CA ILE A 431 11.01 -0.24 -6.76
C ILE A 431 10.56 -0.79 -8.12
N LEU A 432 9.26 -1.05 -8.29
CA LEU A 432 8.74 -1.62 -9.53
C LEU A 432 8.80 -0.62 -10.71
N LEU A 433 8.57 0.67 -10.46
CA LEU A 433 8.60 1.74 -11.47
C LEU A 433 9.98 1.90 -12.13
N ASP A 434 11.05 1.43 -11.50
CA ASP A 434 12.40 1.38 -12.09
C ASP A 434 12.58 0.23 -13.11
N THR A 435 11.58 -0.65 -13.26
CA THR A 435 11.67 -1.80 -14.16
C THR A 435 11.70 -1.37 -15.63
N PRO A 436 12.64 -1.86 -16.44
CA PRO A 436 12.64 -1.63 -17.88
C PRO A 436 11.53 -2.43 -18.57
N ILE A 437 10.70 -1.74 -19.35
CA ILE A 437 9.62 -2.27 -20.18
C ILE A 437 10.03 -2.18 -21.65
N PRO A 438 10.16 -3.30 -22.37
CA PRO A 438 10.45 -3.29 -23.79
C PRO A 438 9.24 -2.84 -24.60
N VAL A 439 9.36 -1.74 -25.35
CA VAL A 439 8.31 -1.17 -26.21
C VAL A 439 8.87 -0.82 -27.60
N PRO A 440 8.04 -0.70 -28.66
CA PRO A 440 8.51 -0.25 -29.97
C PRO A 440 9.14 1.14 -29.90
N ALA A 441 10.14 1.41 -30.74
CA ALA A 441 10.85 2.68 -30.76
C ALA A 441 9.94 3.92 -30.87
N ALA A 442 8.80 3.81 -31.56
CA ALA A 442 7.82 4.90 -31.64
C ALA A 442 7.16 5.20 -30.29
N LEU A 443 6.79 4.18 -29.52
CA LEU A 443 6.25 4.38 -28.16
C LEU A 443 7.33 4.86 -27.20
N ALA A 444 8.58 4.39 -27.35
CA ALA A 444 9.70 4.89 -26.55
C ALA A 444 9.96 6.38 -26.80
N ALA A 445 9.93 6.83 -28.05
CA ALA A 445 10.05 8.24 -28.41
C ALA A 445 8.90 9.07 -27.85
N GLN A 446 7.66 8.54 -27.89
CA GLN A 446 6.51 9.21 -27.30
C GLN A 446 6.63 9.33 -25.77
N ALA A 447 7.02 8.26 -25.07
CA ALA A 447 7.21 8.27 -23.63
C ALA A 447 8.30 9.26 -23.19
N ALA A 448 9.40 9.36 -23.96
CA ALA A 448 10.44 10.35 -23.73
C ALA A 448 9.93 11.77 -23.91
N ALA A 449 9.18 12.05 -24.98
CA ALA A 449 8.58 13.36 -25.20
C ALA A 449 7.57 13.74 -24.10
N ASP A 450 6.75 12.78 -23.66
CA ASP A 450 5.81 12.98 -22.55
C ASP A 450 6.55 13.27 -21.24
N ALA A 451 7.69 12.62 -20.99
CA ALA A 451 8.52 12.83 -19.80
C ALA A 451 9.21 14.20 -19.83
N GLU A 452 9.76 14.61 -20.97
CA GLU A 452 10.33 15.94 -21.16
C GLU A 452 9.27 17.04 -20.94
N ALA A 453 8.05 16.83 -21.43
CA ALA A 453 6.94 17.76 -21.23
C ALA A 453 6.48 17.88 -19.76
N ARG A 454 6.66 16.84 -18.94
CA ARG A 454 6.40 16.90 -17.48
C ARG A 454 7.52 17.62 -16.72
N ALA A 455 8.76 17.46 -17.17
CA ALA A 455 9.92 18.07 -16.51
C ALA A 455 10.10 19.58 -16.81
N ALA A 456 9.45 20.08 -17.87
CA ALA A 456 9.49 21.48 -18.33
C ALA A 456 8.41 22.33 -17.67
#